data_AF-A0A8J3JQ39-F1
#
_entry.id   AF-A0A8J3JQ39-F1
#
_cell.length_a   1.000
_cell.length_b   1.000
_cell.length_c   1.000
_cell.angle_alpha   90.00
_cell.angle_beta   90.00
_cell.angle_gamma   90.00
#
_symmetry.space_group_name_H-M   'P 1'
#
loop_
_entity.id
_entity.type
_entity.pdbx_description
1 polymer ?
#
loop_
_entity_poly.entity_id
_entity_poly.type
_entity_poly.pdbx_seq_one_letter_code
_entity_poly.pdbx_strand_id
1 'polypeptide(L)'
;MDQREMYLRLWLEEQAQIRHRRQLALLFSAGCLVADAVILGLLMLSDQASSRLPTGSSLVWSAIAVAVLGVLGMAMVTTCRWVIEQHRERAARLHAGLVAASDGDELVKGDGKTTAVAPPDRAALGPAYTAHLLALATGIVLLLAQHPAFQ
;
A
#
# COMPACT_ATOMS: atom_id res chain seq x y z
N MET A 1 -13.72 -32.11 17.41
CA MET A 1 -13.16 -31.29 16.32
C MET A 1 -11.73 -31.76 16.14
N ASP A 2 -11.37 -32.21 14.95
CA ASP A 2 -10.07 -32.82 14.68
C ASP A 2 -8.97 -31.73 14.66
N GLN A 3 -7.79 -32.04 15.21
CA GLN A 3 -6.69 -31.08 15.36
C GLN A 3 -6.27 -30.50 14.00
N ARG A 4 -6.31 -31.33 12.95
CA ARG A 4 -6.05 -30.94 11.56
C ARG A 4 -7.04 -29.90 11.04
N GLU A 5 -8.34 -30.08 11.31
CA GLU A 5 -9.39 -29.16 10.86
C GLU A 5 -9.24 -27.78 11.52
N MET A 6 -8.84 -27.76 12.79
CA MET A 6 -8.53 -26.53 13.51
C MET A 6 -7.38 -25.73 12.87
N TYR A 7 -6.26 -26.39 12.58
CA TYR A 7 -5.10 -25.74 11.94
C TYR A 7 -5.43 -25.22 10.54
N LEU A 8 -6.21 -25.96 9.77
CA LEU A 8 -6.63 -25.54 8.43
C LEU A 8 -7.52 -24.28 8.47
N ARG A 9 -8.50 -24.23 9.39
CA ARG A 9 -9.35 -23.05 9.56
C ARG A 9 -8.55 -21.81 9.94
N LEU A 10 -7.67 -21.94 10.94
CA LEU A 10 -6.80 -20.84 11.37
C LEU A 10 -5.87 -20.36 10.25
N TRP A 11 -5.32 -21.29 9.45
CA TRP A 11 -4.47 -20.94 8.32
C TRP A 11 -5.24 -20.18 7.22
N LEU A 12 -6.46 -20.62 6.90
CA LEU A 12 -7.33 -19.94 5.93
C LEU A 12 -7.76 -18.55 6.41
N GLU A 13 -8.03 -18.39 7.72
CA GLU A 13 -8.34 -17.11 8.34
C GLU A 13 -7.18 -16.12 8.20
N GLU A 14 -5.95 -16.54 8.48
CA GLU A 14 -4.74 -15.73 8.31
C GLU A 14 -4.55 -15.30 6.84
N GLN A 15 -4.78 -16.21 5.88
CA GLN A 15 -4.73 -15.88 4.45
C GLN A 15 -5.82 -14.88 4.02
N ALA A 16 -7.03 -14.99 4.59
CA ALA A 16 -8.10 -14.04 4.36
C ALA A 16 -7.76 -12.65 4.91
N GLN A 17 -7.17 -12.58 6.11
CA GLN A 17 -6.71 -11.33 6.73
C GLN A 17 -5.61 -10.65 5.90
N ILE A 18 -4.65 -11.41 5.37
CA ILE A 18 -3.62 -10.89 4.47
C ILE A 18 -4.25 -10.26 3.21
N ARG A 19 -5.17 -10.97 2.55
CA ARG A 19 -5.86 -10.46 1.35
C ARG A 19 -6.66 -9.19 1.64
N HIS A 20 -7.41 -9.18 2.74
CA HIS A 20 -8.22 -8.03 3.15
C HIS A 20 -7.36 -6.80 3.43
N ARG A 21 -6.30 -6.94 4.23
CA ARG A 21 -5.38 -5.83 4.55
C ARG A 21 -4.67 -5.29 3.31
N ARG A 22 -4.28 -6.18 2.39
CA ARG A 22 -3.68 -5.77 1.11
C ARG A 22 -4.65 -4.97 0.25
N GLN A 23 -5.90 -5.41 0.13
CA GLN A 23 -6.92 -4.66 -0.62
C GLN A 23 -7.19 -3.29 0.00
N LEU A 24 -7.29 -3.22 1.33
CA LEU A 24 -7.50 -1.97 2.04
C LEU A 24 -6.34 -0.98 1.84
N ALA A 25 -5.09 -1.46 1.89
CA ALA A 25 -3.90 -0.65 1.60
C ALA A 25 -3.92 -0.10 0.17
N LEU A 26 -4.28 -0.92 -0.82
CA LEU A 26 -4.33 -0.52 -2.22
C LEU A 26 -5.46 0.48 -2.49
N LEU A 27 -6.64 0.28 -1.90
CA LEU A 27 -7.77 1.20 -2.03
C LEU A 27 -7.47 2.55 -1.41
N PHE A 28 -6.90 2.57 -0.19
CA PHE A 28 -6.48 3.81 0.45
C PHE A 28 -5.40 4.54 -0.36
N SER A 29 -4.39 3.79 -0.82
CA SER A 29 -3.32 4.31 -1.68
C SER A 29 -3.87 4.93 -2.97
N ALA A 30 -4.81 4.25 -3.64
CA ALA A 30 -5.44 4.76 -4.84
C ALA A 30 -6.22 6.05 -4.54
N GLY A 31 -6.93 6.12 -3.41
CA GLY A 31 -7.62 7.32 -2.95
C GLY A 31 -6.69 8.51 -2.79
N CYS A 32 -5.54 8.33 -2.13
CA CYS A 32 -4.52 9.38 -1.98
C CYS A 32 -3.99 9.87 -3.34
N LEU A 33 -3.65 8.95 -4.26
CA LEU A 33 -3.11 9.31 -5.57
C LEU A 33 -4.15 10.04 -6.44
N VAL A 34 -5.42 9.65 -6.36
CA VAL A 34 -6.51 10.35 -7.05
C VAL A 34 -6.67 11.76 -6.48
N ALA A 35 -6.61 11.92 -5.15
CA ALA A 35 -6.65 13.24 -4.52
C ALA A 35 -5.49 14.13 -4.97
N ASP A 36 -4.26 13.59 -5.02
CA ASP A 36 -3.08 14.31 -5.54
C ASP A 36 -3.26 14.76 -6.98
N ALA A 37 -3.75 13.85 -7.85
CA ALA A 37 -4.01 14.17 -9.25
C ALA A 37 -5.07 15.25 -9.41
N VAL A 38 -6.12 15.24 -8.58
CA VAL A 38 -7.16 16.27 -8.58
C VAL A 38 -6.60 17.61 -8.12
N ILE A 39 -5.81 17.65 -7.04
CA ILE A 39 -5.17 18.88 -6.54
C ILE A 39 -4.27 19.49 -7.63
N LEU A 40 -3.41 18.67 -8.25
CA LEU A 40 -2.52 19.13 -9.33
C LEU A 40 -3.30 19.57 -10.57
N GLY A 41 -4.35 18.84 -10.96
CA GLY A 41 -5.19 19.21 -12.09
C GLY A 41 -5.91 20.55 -11.88
N LEU A 42 -6.45 20.78 -10.69
CA LEU A 42 -7.07 22.05 -10.30
C LEU A 42 -6.04 23.18 -10.25
N LEU A 43 -4.82 22.92 -9.78
CA LEU A 43 -3.73 23.89 -9.78
C LEU A 43 -3.39 24.33 -11.22
N MET A 44 -3.24 23.39 -12.15
CA MET A 44 -2.95 23.67 -13.56
C MET A 44 -4.10 24.43 -14.24
N LEU A 45 -5.35 24.08 -13.95
CA LEU A 45 -6.53 24.80 -14.45
C LEU A 45 -6.59 26.23 -13.89
N SER A 46 -6.30 26.39 -12.59
CA SER A 46 -6.25 27.70 -11.94
C SER A 46 -5.19 28.59 -12.57
N ASP A 47 -3.99 28.07 -12.81
CA ASP A 47 -2.88 28.81 -13.41
C ASP A 47 -3.22 29.30 -14.84
N GLN A 48 -3.83 28.44 -15.66
CA GLN A 48 -4.30 28.83 -17.00
C GLN A 48 -5.40 29.90 -16.98
N ALA A 49 -6.31 29.84 -16.00
CA ALA A 49 -7.41 30.78 -15.87
C ALA A 49 -6.98 32.15 -15.33
N SER A 50 -5.91 32.20 -14.53
CA SER A 50 -5.50 33.40 -13.82
C SER A 50 -4.31 34.10 -14.47
N SER A 51 -4.57 34.87 -15.54
CA SER A 51 -3.56 35.74 -16.16
C SER A 51 -3.12 36.95 -15.30
N ARG A 52 -3.70 37.16 -14.10
CA ARG A 52 -3.58 38.44 -13.34
C ARG A 52 -3.62 38.38 -11.80
N LEU A 53 -3.65 37.22 -11.15
CA LEU A 53 -3.73 37.16 -9.68
C LEU A 53 -2.43 36.60 -9.07
N PRO A 54 -1.91 37.17 -7.97
CA PRO A 54 -0.70 36.68 -7.33
C PRO A 54 -0.97 35.31 -6.69
N THR A 55 -0.54 34.26 -7.38
CA THR A 55 -0.81 32.83 -7.14
C THR A 55 0.06 32.18 -6.05
N GLY A 56 0.92 32.94 -5.38
CA GLY A 56 1.92 32.37 -4.46
C GLY A 56 1.35 31.59 -3.27
N SER A 57 0.18 31.96 -2.73
CA SER A 57 -0.38 31.29 -1.55
C SER A 57 -1.08 29.95 -1.87
N SER A 58 -1.85 29.88 -2.96
CA SER A 58 -2.60 28.67 -3.34
C SER A 58 -1.67 27.54 -3.79
N LEU A 59 -0.56 27.86 -4.43
CA LEU A 59 0.44 26.88 -4.87
C LEU A 59 1.18 26.25 -3.68
N VAL A 60 1.57 27.05 -2.67
CA VAL A 60 2.19 26.54 -1.44
C VAL A 60 1.26 25.57 -0.71
N TRP A 61 -0.01 25.92 -0.52
CA TRP A 61 -0.98 25.03 0.13
C TRP A 61 -1.23 23.74 -0.64
N SER A 62 -1.30 23.83 -1.98
CA SER A 62 -1.45 22.64 -2.84
C SER A 62 -0.22 21.73 -2.75
N ALA A 63 0.98 22.31 -2.73
CA ALA A 63 2.23 21.56 -2.61
C ALA A 63 2.35 20.85 -1.25
N ILE A 64 1.95 21.52 -0.15
CA ILE A 64 1.85 20.90 1.18
C ILE A 64 0.85 19.75 1.15
N ALA A 65 -0.34 19.94 0.56
CA ALA A 65 -1.37 18.93 0.51
C ALA A 65 -0.88 17.66 -0.22
N VAL A 66 -0.23 17.83 -1.39
CA VAL A 66 0.35 16.71 -2.16
C VAL A 66 1.45 15.99 -1.37
N ALA A 67 2.33 16.74 -0.70
CA ALA A 67 3.37 16.14 0.14
C ALA A 67 2.78 15.33 1.31
N VAL A 68 1.77 15.87 1.99
CA VAL A 68 1.09 15.19 3.11
C VAL A 68 0.38 13.92 2.65
N LEU A 69 -0.33 13.97 1.53
CA LEU A 69 -1.00 12.79 0.96
C LEU A 69 0.01 11.71 0.55
N GLY A 70 1.13 12.09 -0.05
CA GLY A 70 2.24 11.17 -0.32
C GLY A 70 2.79 10.50 0.95
N VAL A 71 3.02 11.27 2.04
CA VAL A 71 3.48 10.69 3.32
C VAL A 71 2.43 9.75 3.92
N LEU A 72 1.16 10.15 3.92
CA LEU A 72 0.05 9.31 4.43
C LEU A 72 -0.07 7.99 3.65
N GLY A 73 0.01 8.07 2.31
CA GLY A 73 0.00 6.90 1.44
C GLY A 73 1.18 5.96 1.70
N MET A 74 2.39 6.50 1.86
CA MET A 74 3.56 5.71 2.24
C MET A 74 3.41 5.05 3.61
N ALA A 75 2.99 5.81 4.62
CA ALA A 75 2.83 5.30 5.99
C ALA A 75 1.81 4.16 6.05
N MET A 76 0.72 4.27 5.30
CA MET A 76 -0.28 3.22 5.18
C MET A 76 0.32 1.95 4.54
N VAL A 77 1.00 2.09 3.41
CA VAL A 77 1.59 0.95 2.69
C VAL A 77 2.66 0.25 3.52
N THR A 78 3.52 0.99 4.22
CA THR A 78 4.57 0.41 5.09
C THR A 78 3.98 -0.28 6.30
N THR A 79 2.98 0.32 6.96
CA THR A 79 2.29 -0.28 8.10
C THR A 79 1.57 -1.56 7.70
N CYS A 80 0.82 -1.53 6.59
CA CYS A 80 0.14 -2.73 6.09
C CYS A 80 1.12 -3.83 5.71
N ARG A 81 2.27 -3.49 5.11
CA ARG A 81 3.32 -4.46 4.79
C ARG A 81 3.87 -5.13 6.05
N TRP A 82 4.13 -4.37 7.11
CA TRP A 82 4.58 -4.93 8.39
C TRP A 82 3.56 -5.89 8.99
N VAL A 83 2.28 -5.52 9.01
CA VAL A 83 1.22 -6.38 9.55
C VAL A 83 1.03 -7.65 8.70
N ILE A 84 1.09 -7.54 7.37
CA ILE A 84 1.01 -8.71 6.47
C ILE A 84 2.15 -9.69 6.76
N GLU A 85 3.37 -9.20 6.99
CA GLU A 85 4.51 -10.07 7.31
C GLU A 85 4.28 -10.86 8.61
N GLN A 86 3.72 -10.21 9.65
CA GLN A 86 3.35 -10.90 10.89
C GLN A 86 2.31 -12.01 10.68
N HIS A 87 1.27 -11.74 9.88
CA HIS A 87 0.26 -12.74 9.54
C HIS A 87 0.87 -13.89 8.71
N ARG A 88 1.85 -13.60 7.85
CA ARG A 88 2.59 -14.63 7.10
C ARG A 88 3.42 -15.53 8.00
N GLU A 89 4.15 -14.96 8.95
CA GLU A 89 4.92 -15.75 9.92
C GLU A 89 4.01 -16.65 10.76
N ARG A 90 2.82 -16.16 11.13
CA ARG A 90 1.80 -16.98 11.81
C ARG A 90 1.25 -18.07 10.91
N ALA A 91 0.87 -17.75 9.68
CA ALA A 91 0.40 -18.73 8.70
C ALA A 91 1.46 -19.80 8.40
N ALA A 92 2.73 -19.44 8.31
CA ALA A 92 3.84 -20.39 8.11
C ALA A 92 3.97 -21.36 9.30
N ARG A 93 3.87 -20.87 10.54
CA ARG A 93 3.86 -21.73 11.74
C ARG A 93 2.65 -22.66 11.80
N LEU A 94 1.46 -22.16 11.45
CA LEU A 94 0.24 -22.98 11.39
C LEU A 94 0.33 -24.05 10.30
N HIS A 95 0.90 -23.71 9.15
CA HIS A 95 1.14 -24.66 8.06
C HIS A 95 2.14 -25.74 8.47
N ALA A 96 3.23 -25.39 9.16
CA ALA A 96 4.17 -26.38 9.69
C ALA A 96 3.49 -27.31 10.72
N GLY A 97 2.60 -26.78 11.58
CA GLY A 97 1.79 -27.57 12.50
C GLY A 97 0.79 -28.50 11.79
N LEU A 98 0.19 -28.05 10.68
CA LEU A 98 -0.69 -28.86 9.83
C LEU A 98 0.08 -30.05 9.22
N VAL A 99 1.28 -29.80 8.68
CA VAL A 99 2.14 -30.83 8.09
C VAL A 99 2.63 -31.82 9.14
N ALA A 100 2.92 -31.37 10.35
CA ALA A 100 3.33 -32.26 11.45
C ALA A 100 2.17 -33.10 12.01
N ALA A 101 0.93 -32.60 11.91
CA ALA A 101 -0.28 -33.31 12.37
C ALA A 101 -0.82 -34.31 11.34
N SER A 102 -0.46 -34.16 10.05
CA SER A 102 -0.67 -35.20 9.04
C SER A 102 0.55 -36.13 9.03
N ASP A 103 0.39 -37.43 9.26
CA ASP A 103 1.45 -38.39 8.95
C ASP A 103 1.89 -38.17 7.50
N GLY A 104 3.11 -37.66 7.33
CA GLY A 104 3.50 -36.93 6.13
C GLY A 104 3.52 -37.80 4.88
N ASP A 105 2.65 -37.50 3.91
CA ASP A 105 2.96 -37.57 2.46
C ASP A 105 1.80 -37.00 1.59
N GLU A 106 0.54 -37.07 2.05
CA GLU A 106 -0.60 -36.78 1.17
C GLU A 106 -0.89 -35.29 0.91
N LEU A 107 -0.52 -34.38 1.82
CA LEU A 107 -0.83 -32.95 1.66
C LEU A 107 0.05 -32.23 0.62
N VAL A 108 1.20 -32.81 0.25
CA VAL A 108 2.13 -32.20 -0.73
C VAL A 108 1.77 -32.58 -2.18
N LYS A 109 1.02 -33.67 -2.39
CA LYS A 109 0.72 -34.19 -3.74
C LYS A 109 -0.76 -34.14 -4.16
N GLY A 110 -1.70 -34.05 -3.21
CA GLY A 110 -3.13 -34.23 -3.51
C GLY A 110 -3.82 -33.08 -4.25
N ASP A 111 -3.31 -31.85 -4.16
CA ASP A 111 -3.99 -30.70 -4.77
C ASP A 111 -2.95 -29.68 -5.23
N GLY A 112 -2.49 -29.81 -6.48
CA GLY A 112 -1.50 -28.94 -7.14
C GLY A 112 -1.91 -27.46 -7.28
N LYS A 113 -2.81 -26.97 -6.42
CA LYS A 113 -3.40 -25.63 -6.39
C LYS A 113 -3.27 -24.90 -5.05
N THR A 114 -2.83 -25.53 -3.95
CA THR A 114 -3.04 -24.93 -2.61
C THR A 114 -1.79 -24.36 -1.90
N THR A 115 -0.59 -24.47 -2.44
CA THR A 115 0.64 -23.94 -1.80
C THR A 115 1.35 -22.85 -2.59
N ALA A 116 0.63 -22.16 -3.49
CA ALA A 116 1.14 -20.90 -4.05
C ALA A 116 1.14 -19.86 -2.93
N VAL A 117 2.23 -19.84 -2.15
CA VAL A 117 2.64 -18.72 -1.30
C VAL A 117 2.35 -17.45 -2.09
N ALA A 118 1.43 -16.63 -1.57
CA ALA A 118 0.98 -15.43 -2.26
C ALA A 118 2.20 -14.65 -2.78
N PRO A 119 2.17 -14.15 -4.03
CA PRO A 119 3.34 -13.49 -4.63
C PRO A 119 3.90 -12.44 -3.68
N PRO A 120 5.23 -12.28 -3.62
CA PRO A 120 5.89 -11.45 -2.61
C PRO A 120 5.28 -10.06 -2.61
N ASP A 121 4.97 -9.50 -1.43
CA ASP A 121 4.26 -8.21 -1.30
C ASP A 121 4.95 -7.06 -2.03
N ARG A 122 6.25 -7.20 -2.30
CA ARG A 122 7.02 -6.30 -3.16
C ARG A 122 6.39 -6.10 -4.54
N ALA A 123 5.81 -7.15 -5.13
CA ALA A 123 5.16 -7.06 -6.45
C ALA A 123 3.83 -6.29 -6.41
N ALA A 124 3.19 -6.18 -5.25
CA ALA A 124 1.86 -5.61 -5.11
C ALA A 124 1.84 -4.21 -4.50
N LEU A 125 2.61 -4.04 -3.42
CA LEU A 125 2.69 -2.80 -2.66
C LEU A 125 3.88 -1.93 -3.07
N GLY A 126 4.86 -2.50 -3.78
CA GLY A 126 6.02 -1.77 -4.32
C GLY A 126 5.60 -0.61 -5.22
N PRO A 127 4.75 -0.83 -6.25
CA PRO A 127 4.28 0.24 -7.14
C PRO A 127 3.54 1.35 -6.40
N ALA A 128 2.71 0.99 -5.41
CA ALA A 128 1.99 1.96 -4.58
C ALA A 128 2.95 2.83 -3.76
N TYR A 129 3.96 2.21 -3.13
CA TYR A 129 4.99 2.94 -2.40
C TYR A 129 5.78 3.90 -3.30
N THR A 130 6.19 3.44 -4.51
CA THR A 130 6.90 4.30 -5.46
C THR A 130 6.06 5.46 -5.97
N ALA A 131 4.74 5.26 -6.16
CA ALA A 131 3.84 6.33 -6.57
C ALA A 131 3.74 7.42 -5.48
N HIS A 132 3.65 7.03 -4.21
CA HIS A 132 3.62 8.01 -3.10
C HIS A 132 4.95 8.72 -2.88
N LEU A 133 6.08 8.07 -3.14
CA LEU A 133 7.39 8.74 -3.17
C LEU A 133 7.45 9.81 -4.26
N LEU A 134 6.90 9.53 -5.45
CA LEU A 134 6.83 10.50 -6.54
C LEU A 134 5.89 11.66 -6.19
N ALA A 135 4.74 11.40 -5.57
CA ALA A 135 3.84 12.43 -5.09
C ALA A 135 4.53 13.35 -4.05
N LEU A 136 5.19 12.75 -3.05
CA LEU A 136 5.97 13.50 -2.06
C LEU A 136 7.06 14.36 -2.73
N ALA A 137 7.85 13.78 -3.63
CA ALA A 137 8.89 14.50 -4.35
C ALA A 137 8.31 15.67 -5.16
N THR A 138 7.15 15.47 -5.80
CA THR A 138 6.44 16.52 -6.55
C THR A 138 6.03 17.67 -5.62
N GLY A 139 5.42 17.37 -4.47
CA GLY A 139 5.07 18.38 -3.47
C GLY A 139 6.29 19.17 -2.96
N ILE A 140 7.41 18.49 -2.69
CA ILE A 140 8.65 19.14 -2.25
C ILE A 140 9.23 20.04 -3.35
N VAL A 141 9.29 19.56 -4.60
CA VAL A 141 9.79 20.34 -5.73
C VAL A 141 8.95 21.60 -5.94
N LEU A 142 7.62 21.48 -5.86
CA LEU A 142 6.72 22.63 -5.95
C LEU A 142 6.97 23.64 -4.83
N LEU A 143 7.24 23.20 -3.60
CA LEU A 143 7.61 24.09 -2.49
C LEU A 143 8.95 24.81 -2.73
N LEU A 144 9.97 24.08 -3.20
CA LEU A 144 11.28 24.65 -3.46
C LEU A 144 11.25 25.68 -4.60
N ALA A 145 10.43 25.44 -5.63
CA ALA A 145 10.25 26.37 -6.75
C ALA A 145 9.65 27.73 -6.32
N GLN A 146 8.99 27.80 -5.16
CA GLN A 146 8.45 29.04 -4.60
C GLN A 146 9.45 29.78 -3.70
N HIS A 147 10.61 29.19 -3.40
CA HIS A 147 11.56 29.79 -2.48
C HIS A 147 12.41 30.86 -3.19
N PRO A 148 12.54 32.09 -2.63
CA PRO A 148 13.16 33.23 -3.30
C PRO A 148 14.66 33.06 -3.62
N ALA A 149 15.32 32.09 -2.99
CA ALA A 149 16.71 31.75 -3.30
C ALA A 149 16.91 30.95 -4.60
N PHE A 150 15.82 30.48 -5.23
CA PHE A 150 15.83 29.68 -6.46
C PHE A 150 15.13 30.37 -7.64
N GLN A 151 14.76 31.64 -7.49
CA GLN A 151 14.25 32.52 -8.55
C GLN A 151 15.35 33.47 -9.02
#